data_AF-A0A354TF70-F1
#
_entry.id   AF-A0A354TF70-F1
#
_cell.length_a   1.000
_cell.length_b   1.000
_cell.length_c   1.000
_cell.angle_alpha   90.00
_cell.angle_beta   90.00
_cell.angle_gamma   90.00
#
_symmetry.space_group_name_H-M   'P 1'
#
loop_
_entity.id
_entity.type
_entity.pdbx_description
1 polymer ?
#
loop_
_entity_poly.entity_id
_entity_poly.type
_entity_poly.pdbx_seq_one_letter_code
_entity_poly.pdbx_strand_id
1 'polypeptide(L)'
;MEKPVVHTINDPTDANTVWRADTPLSHAEALAKAKCPIPLPKEASRIQYVDFYDYGFMHCVRFEAPVSACQAYAATVMKSFNQRMEASHNKTRVAVHAQPLNRASAASAARFAQEQVEDTARADWFAPDTIVHGEMWGRHDSHTPLVLIDTDKGVIYYLRAD
;
A
#
# COMPACT_ATOMS: atom_id res chain seq x y z
N MET A 1 7.12 20.79 25.88
CA MET A 1 7.66 20.07 24.72
C MET A 1 7.67 18.60 25.07
N GLU A 2 6.80 17.82 24.45
CA GLU A 2 6.91 16.36 24.50
C GLU A 2 8.17 15.95 23.75
N LYS A 3 8.85 14.90 24.21
CA LYS A 3 10.01 14.35 23.51
C LYS A 3 9.50 13.71 22.21
N PRO A 4 10.22 13.85 21.08
CA PRO A 4 9.87 13.14 19.87
C PRO A 4 9.83 11.64 20.15
N VAL A 5 8.79 10.96 19.65
CA VAL A 5 8.70 9.51 19.69
C VAL A 5 9.84 8.96 18.85
N VAL A 6 10.55 7.95 19.35
CA VAL A 6 11.60 7.27 18.59
C VAL A 6 11.02 5.94 18.14
N HIS A 7 10.88 5.77 16.83
CA HIS A 7 10.38 4.54 16.24
C HIS A 7 11.50 3.53 16.03
N THR A 8 11.29 2.29 16.46
CA THR A 8 12.16 1.15 16.11
C THR A 8 11.70 0.53 14.79
N ILE A 9 12.52 -0.38 14.24
CA ILE A 9 12.20 -1.09 12.99
C ILE A 9 12.09 -2.59 13.30
N ASN A 10 10.92 -3.17 12.99
CA ASN A 10 10.65 -4.60 13.12
C ASN A 10 10.91 -5.20 14.53
N ASP A 11 10.91 -4.38 15.58
CA ASP A 11 10.98 -4.85 16.97
C ASP A 11 9.57 -5.29 17.45
N PRO A 12 9.32 -6.58 17.72
CA PRO A 12 8.01 -7.05 18.17
C PRO A 12 7.66 -6.63 19.60
N THR A 13 8.62 -6.10 20.36
CA THR A 13 8.43 -5.69 21.76
C THR A 13 8.13 -4.19 21.90
N ASP A 14 8.37 -3.41 20.85
CA ASP A 14 8.08 -1.99 20.81
C ASP A 14 6.72 -1.71 20.15
N ALA A 15 5.85 -1.01 20.88
CA ALA A 15 4.53 -0.59 20.40
C ALA A 15 4.61 0.47 19.29
N ASN A 16 5.73 1.21 19.19
CA ASN A 16 5.97 2.24 18.18
C ASN A 16 6.83 1.73 17.02
N THR A 17 6.97 0.41 16.87
CA THR A 17 7.77 -0.20 15.81
C THR A 17 7.16 0.04 14.42
N VAL A 18 8.01 0.36 13.45
CA VAL A 18 7.65 0.37 12.04
C VAL A 18 7.86 -1.04 11.48
N TRP A 19 6.81 -1.63 10.93
CA TRP A 19 6.92 -2.92 10.26
C TRP A 19 7.26 -2.69 8.79
N ARG A 20 8.45 -3.12 8.37
CA ARG A 20 8.89 -2.90 6.98
C ARG A 20 9.76 -4.00 6.43
N ALA A 21 9.70 -4.15 5.12
CA ALA A 21 10.54 -5.02 4.33
C ALA A 21 11.03 -4.30 3.07
N ASP A 22 12.23 -3.74 3.13
CA ASP A 22 12.84 -3.01 2.00
C ASP A 22 13.50 -3.92 0.98
N THR A 23 13.89 -5.12 1.39
CA THR A 23 14.36 -6.17 0.48
C THR A 23 13.15 -7.01 0.03
N PRO A 24 12.99 -7.27 -1.28
CA PRO A 24 11.87 -8.05 -1.78
C PRO A 24 11.79 -9.44 -1.15
N LEU A 25 10.62 -9.77 -0.60
CA LEU A 25 10.31 -11.07 -0.01
C LEU A 25 9.56 -11.97 -1.00
N SER A 26 9.71 -13.28 -0.85
CA SER A 26 8.79 -14.25 -1.43
C SER A 26 7.44 -14.24 -0.69
N HIS A 27 6.42 -14.84 -1.31
CA HIS A 27 5.09 -15.01 -0.69
C HIS A 27 5.18 -15.73 0.66
N ALA A 28 5.95 -16.83 0.72
CA ALA A 28 6.09 -17.63 1.93
C ALA A 28 6.75 -16.85 3.06
N GLU A 29 7.79 -16.07 2.77
CA GLU A 29 8.47 -15.22 3.75
C GLU A 29 7.57 -14.11 4.26
N ALA A 30 6.81 -13.45 3.36
CA ALA A 30 5.87 -12.41 3.74
C ALA A 30 4.75 -12.94 4.66
N LEU A 31 4.23 -14.13 4.37
CA LEU A 31 3.25 -14.80 5.23
C LEU A 31 3.85 -15.21 6.58
N ALA A 32 5.07 -15.75 6.60
CA ALA A 32 5.74 -16.17 7.83
C ALA A 32 6.03 -15.00 8.77
N LYS A 33 6.36 -13.82 8.22
CA LYS A 33 6.55 -12.61 9.02
C LYS A 33 5.25 -12.12 9.65
N ALA A 34 4.08 -12.39 9.04
CA ALA A 34 2.75 -12.01 9.54
C ALA A 34 2.57 -10.50 9.85
N LYS A 35 3.26 -9.62 9.10
CA LYS A 35 3.26 -8.16 9.31
C LYS A 35 2.99 -7.33 8.06
N CYS A 36 2.69 -7.97 6.93
CA CYS A 36 2.24 -7.21 5.76
C CYS A 36 0.84 -6.64 6.06
N PRO A 37 0.60 -5.33 5.86
CA PRO A 37 -0.65 -4.68 6.28
C PRO A 37 -1.86 -5.04 5.40
N ILE A 38 -1.65 -5.84 4.35
CA ILE A 38 -2.70 -6.29 3.44
C ILE A 38 -2.61 -7.80 3.21
N PRO A 39 -3.75 -8.48 2.98
CA PRO A 39 -3.72 -9.85 2.49
C PRO A 39 -3.04 -9.88 1.12
N LEU A 40 -2.22 -10.90 0.87
CA LEU A 40 -1.49 -11.07 -0.39
C LEU A 40 -2.14 -12.15 -1.26
N PRO A 41 -2.27 -11.94 -2.58
CA PRO A 41 -2.68 -13.00 -3.49
C PRO A 41 -1.56 -14.05 -3.60
N LYS A 42 -1.92 -15.30 -3.92
CA LYS A 42 -0.98 -16.44 -3.95
C LYS A 42 0.16 -16.25 -4.94
N GLU A 43 -0.10 -15.49 -6.00
CA GLU A 43 0.82 -15.18 -7.08
C GLU A 43 1.80 -14.04 -6.72
N ALA A 44 1.62 -13.37 -5.58
CA ALA A 44 2.45 -12.24 -5.20
C ALA A 44 3.90 -12.68 -4.96
N SER A 45 4.82 -11.92 -5.52
CA SER A 45 6.27 -12.12 -5.38
C SER A 45 6.96 -10.78 -5.23
N ARG A 46 8.22 -10.81 -4.79
CA ARG A 46 9.06 -9.61 -4.63
C ARG A 46 8.33 -8.53 -3.81
N ILE A 47 7.76 -8.97 -2.69
CA ILE A 47 6.90 -8.18 -1.82
C ILE A 47 7.76 -7.25 -0.97
N GLN A 48 7.40 -5.98 -0.96
CA GLN A 48 7.99 -4.95 -0.10
C GLN A 48 6.84 -4.20 0.57
N TYR A 49 7.02 -3.80 1.83
CA TYR A 49 6.00 -3.04 2.54
C TYR A 49 6.59 -2.12 3.60
N VAL A 50 5.85 -1.07 3.91
CA VAL A 50 5.95 -0.27 5.13
C VAL A 50 4.55 -0.20 5.73
N ASP A 51 4.46 -0.51 7.02
CA ASP A 51 3.31 -0.29 7.89
C ASP A 51 3.81 0.57 9.06
N PHE A 52 3.35 1.81 9.09
CA PHE A 52 3.80 2.86 9.99
C PHE A 52 2.63 3.48 10.73
N TYR A 53 2.82 3.70 12.04
CA TYR A 53 1.85 4.36 12.91
C TYR A 53 2.54 5.42 13.76
N ASP A 54 2.08 6.67 13.63
CA ASP A 54 2.44 7.77 14.52
C ASP A 54 1.18 8.58 14.86
N TYR A 55 0.80 9.55 14.03
CA TYR A 55 -0.47 10.31 14.13
C TYR A 55 -1.58 9.81 13.19
N GLY A 56 -1.31 8.73 12.47
CA GLY A 56 -2.17 8.09 11.47
C GLY A 56 -1.49 6.82 10.95
N PHE A 57 -2.23 5.96 10.28
CA PHE A 57 -1.65 4.76 9.68
C PHE A 57 -1.22 5.07 8.26
N MET A 58 -0.01 4.64 7.89
CA MET A 58 0.41 4.60 6.51
C MET A 58 0.77 3.16 6.13
N HIS A 59 0.12 2.67 5.10
CA HIS A 59 0.44 1.40 4.48
C HIS A 59 0.89 1.64 3.04
N CYS A 60 2.14 1.30 2.77
CA CYS A 60 2.71 1.22 1.43
C CYS A 60 3.05 -0.25 1.16
N VAL A 61 2.53 -0.85 0.09
CA VAL A 61 2.87 -2.22 -0.29
C VAL A 61 3.10 -2.30 -1.79
N ARG A 62 4.14 -3.03 -2.19
CA ARG A 62 4.46 -3.33 -3.59
C ARG A 62 4.68 -4.82 -3.75
N PHE A 63 4.16 -5.40 -4.83
CA PHE A 63 4.49 -6.76 -5.23
C PHE A 63 4.38 -6.94 -6.75
N GLU A 64 4.96 -8.03 -7.25
CA GLU A 64 4.83 -8.50 -8.62
C GLU A 64 3.85 -9.68 -8.67
N ALA A 65 2.97 -9.69 -9.68
CA ALA A 65 2.06 -10.79 -9.99
C ALA A 65 1.55 -10.65 -11.44
N PRO A 66 0.97 -11.69 -12.06
CA PRO A 66 0.31 -11.55 -13.35
C PRO A 66 -0.73 -10.41 -13.31
N VAL A 67 -0.83 -9.61 -14.37
CA VAL A 67 -1.73 -8.44 -14.43
C VAL A 67 -3.17 -8.79 -14.07
N SER A 68 -3.66 -9.94 -14.52
CA SER A 68 -4.99 -10.45 -14.17
C SER A 68 -5.18 -10.70 -12.67
N ALA A 69 -4.14 -11.19 -11.98
CA ALA A 69 -4.14 -11.36 -10.54
C ALA A 69 -4.10 -10.00 -9.82
N CYS A 70 -3.32 -9.03 -10.32
CA CYS A 70 -3.32 -7.66 -9.79
C CYS A 70 -4.70 -6.99 -9.91
N GLN A 71 -5.37 -7.13 -11.05
CA GLN A 71 -6.71 -6.59 -11.29
C GLN A 71 -7.76 -7.27 -10.40
N ALA A 72 -7.73 -8.60 -10.29
CA ALA A 72 -8.61 -9.35 -9.40
C ALA A 72 -8.41 -8.95 -7.93
N TYR A 73 -7.15 -8.74 -7.53
CA TYR A 73 -6.79 -8.23 -6.22
C TYR A 73 -7.36 -6.83 -5.97
N ALA A 74 -7.13 -5.89 -6.89
CA ALA A 74 -7.65 -4.52 -6.78
C ALA A 74 -9.17 -4.50 -6.64
N ALA A 75 -9.89 -5.26 -7.47
CA ALA A 75 -11.34 -5.40 -7.37
C ALA A 75 -11.79 -5.95 -6.01
N THR A 76 -11.04 -6.90 -5.45
CA THR A 76 -11.32 -7.48 -4.12
C THR A 76 -11.12 -6.44 -3.03
N VAL A 77 -10.01 -5.71 -3.05
CA VAL A 77 -9.73 -4.62 -2.09
C VAL A 77 -10.85 -3.58 -2.10
N MET A 78 -11.26 -3.10 -3.28
CA MET A 78 -12.30 -2.09 -3.39
C MET A 78 -13.66 -2.60 -2.91
N LYS A 79 -14.04 -3.83 -3.24
CA LYS A 79 -15.28 -4.47 -2.75
C LYS A 79 -15.28 -4.63 -1.24
N SER A 80 -14.21 -5.18 -0.68
CA SER A 80 -14.08 -5.37 0.78
C SER A 80 -14.03 -4.06 1.54
N PHE A 81 -13.49 -2.99 0.96
CA PHE A 81 -13.56 -1.66 1.54
C PHE A 81 -15.00 -1.15 1.56
N ASN A 82 -15.69 -1.17 0.43
CA ASN A 82 -17.08 -0.70 0.33
C ASN A 82 -18.02 -1.45 1.28
N GLN A 83 -17.85 -2.78 1.41
CA GLN A 83 -18.59 -3.61 2.36
C GLN A 83 -18.35 -3.18 3.82
N ARG A 84 -17.10 -2.88 4.20
CA ARG A 84 -16.76 -2.39 5.54
C ARG A 84 -17.35 -1.01 5.82
N MET A 85 -17.31 -0.12 4.83
CA MET A 85 -17.94 1.20 4.95
C MET A 85 -19.46 1.10 5.10
N GLU A 86 -20.09 0.17 4.39
CA GLU A 86 -21.53 -0.11 4.55
C GLU A 86 -21.87 -0.62 5.93
N ALA A 87 -21.13 -1.61 6.43
CA ALA A 87 -21.34 -2.18 7.77
C ALA A 87 -21.14 -1.16 8.90
N SER A 88 -20.31 -0.13 8.68
CA SER A 88 -20.07 0.97 9.63
C SER A 88 -21.02 2.16 9.45
N HIS A 89 -22.04 2.04 8.58
CA HIS A 89 -22.93 3.14 8.20
C HIS A 89 -22.21 4.39 7.64
N ASN A 90 -20.96 4.24 7.21
CA ASN A 90 -20.21 5.29 6.54
C ASN A 90 -20.62 5.33 5.05
N LYS A 91 -20.85 6.52 4.51
CA LYS A 91 -21.27 6.70 3.10
C LYS A 91 -20.08 6.76 2.12
N THR A 92 -18.86 6.73 2.61
CA THR A 92 -17.64 6.73 1.78
C THR A 92 -17.60 5.50 0.90
N ARG A 93 -17.44 5.70 -0.41
CA ARG A 93 -17.34 4.62 -1.40
C ARG A 93 -16.24 4.93 -2.39
N VAL A 94 -15.65 3.87 -2.92
CA VAL A 94 -14.68 3.92 -4.00
C VAL A 94 -15.18 3.12 -5.20
N ALA A 95 -14.74 3.52 -6.40
CA ALA A 95 -15.05 2.80 -7.62
C ALA A 95 -14.44 1.39 -7.59
N VAL A 96 -15.19 0.40 -8.09
CA VAL A 96 -14.76 -1.01 -8.21
C VAL A 96 -14.38 -1.38 -9.65
N HIS A 97 -13.99 -0.39 -10.45
CA HIS A 97 -13.52 -0.56 -11.82
C HIS A 97 -12.22 0.21 -12.02
N ALA A 98 -11.37 -0.28 -12.92
CA ALA A 98 -10.15 0.39 -13.31
C ALA A 98 -10.45 1.73 -13.98
N GLN A 99 -9.60 2.72 -13.69
CA GLN A 99 -9.46 3.95 -14.45
C GLN A 99 -8.05 3.98 -15.04
N PRO A 100 -7.83 4.56 -16.23
CA PRO A 100 -6.48 4.79 -16.73
C PRO A 100 -5.66 5.58 -15.71
N LEU A 101 -4.46 5.09 -15.40
CA LEU A 101 -3.55 5.80 -14.51
C LEU A 101 -3.06 7.07 -15.19
N ASN A 102 -3.26 8.21 -14.54
CA ASN A 102 -2.63 9.46 -14.97
C ASN A 102 -1.32 9.70 -14.22
N ARG A 103 -0.38 10.39 -14.87
CA ARG A 103 0.96 10.66 -14.34
C ARG A 103 0.96 11.46 -13.04
N ALA A 104 0.01 12.38 -12.88
CA ALA A 104 -0.06 13.23 -11.69
C ALA A 104 -0.45 12.44 -10.44
N SER A 105 -1.42 11.52 -10.56
CA SER A 105 -1.81 10.58 -9.50
C SER A 105 -0.66 9.68 -9.11
N ALA A 106 0.07 9.12 -10.10
CA ALA A 106 1.24 8.29 -9.86
C ALA A 106 2.35 9.04 -9.13
N ALA A 107 2.71 10.24 -9.60
CA ALA A 107 3.71 11.11 -8.96
C ALA A 107 3.28 11.52 -7.55
N SER A 108 2.01 11.85 -7.33
CA SER A 108 1.50 12.19 -6.01
C SER A 108 1.63 11.03 -5.02
N ALA A 109 1.36 9.79 -5.46
CA ALA A 109 1.48 8.61 -4.61
C ALA A 109 2.94 8.28 -4.29
N ALA A 110 3.84 8.36 -5.27
CA ALA A 110 5.28 8.17 -5.08
C ALA A 110 5.84 9.19 -4.08
N ARG A 111 5.51 10.47 -4.31
CA ARG A 111 5.93 11.56 -3.42
C ARG A 111 5.42 11.37 -2.00
N PHE A 112 4.14 10.99 -1.84
CA PHE A 112 3.59 10.70 -0.51
C PHE A 112 4.40 9.60 0.20
N ALA A 113 4.74 8.50 -0.48
CA ALA A 113 5.53 7.43 0.14
C ALA A 113 7.01 7.82 0.45
N GLN A 114 7.54 8.86 -0.21
CA GLN A 114 8.95 9.28 -0.09
C GLN A 114 9.17 10.47 0.84
N GLU A 115 8.24 11.43 0.90
CA GLU A 115 8.34 12.67 1.68
C GLU A 115 7.77 12.53 3.10
N GLN A 116 7.87 11.34 3.69
CA GLN A 116 7.40 11.09 5.05
C GLN A 116 8.24 11.85 6.08
N VAL A 117 7.59 12.25 7.18
CA VAL A 117 8.19 13.06 8.25
C VAL A 117 9.34 12.31 8.94
N GLU A 118 9.30 10.97 8.92
CA GLU A 118 10.34 10.12 9.48
C GLU A 118 11.03 9.25 8.43
N ASP A 119 12.37 9.21 8.47
CA ASP A 119 13.19 8.33 7.63
C ASP A 119 12.83 6.84 7.82
N THR A 120 12.37 6.46 9.01
CA THR A 120 11.91 5.11 9.38
C THR A 120 10.65 4.68 8.62
N ALA A 121 9.87 5.61 8.07
CA ALA A 121 8.64 5.36 7.33
C ALA A 121 8.81 5.55 5.80
N ARG A 122 9.93 6.13 5.36
CA ARG A 122 10.20 6.39 3.94
C ARG A 122 10.34 5.09 3.12
N ALA A 123 9.62 5.02 2.00
CA ALA A 123 9.61 3.86 1.10
C ALA A 123 10.13 4.21 -0.30
N ASP A 124 11.45 4.29 -0.48
CA ASP A 124 12.08 4.67 -1.77
C ASP A 124 11.76 3.69 -2.92
N TRP A 125 11.47 2.43 -2.61
CA TRP A 125 11.08 1.43 -3.58
C TRP A 125 9.63 1.59 -4.07
N PHE A 126 8.82 2.45 -3.43
CA PHE A 126 7.44 2.75 -3.82
C PHE A 126 7.41 3.84 -4.90
N ALA A 127 7.66 3.43 -6.15
CA ALA A 127 7.86 4.33 -7.29
C ALA A 127 6.81 4.15 -8.43
N PRO A 128 5.50 4.36 -8.16
CA PRO A 128 4.47 4.26 -9.19
C PRO A 128 4.56 5.34 -10.28
N ASP A 129 5.30 6.42 -10.05
CA ASP A 129 5.58 7.49 -11.02
C ASP A 129 6.37 7.02 -12.26
N THR A 130 6.98 5.84 -12.17
CA THR A 130 7.68 5.17 -13.27
C THR A 130 6.75 4.39 -14.22
N ILE A 131 5.45 4.31 -13.93
CA ILE A 131 4.48 3.58 -14.74
C ILE A 131 4.19 4.34 -16.04
N VAL A 132 4.32 3.64 -17.18
CA VAL A 132 4.00 4.20 -18.51
C VAL A 132 2.57 3.85 -18.91
N HIS A 133 2.21 2.57 -18.85
CA HIS A 133 0.83 2.10 -19.00
C HIS A 133 0.37 1.47 -17.71
N GLY A 134 -0.77 1.94 -17.19
CA GLY A 134 -1.26 1.44 -15.93
C GLY A 134 -2.70 1.75 -15.64
N GLU A 135 -3.16 1.15 -14.55
CA GLU A 135 -4.50 1.31 -14.03
C GLU A 135 -4.46 1.89 -12.62
N MET A 136 -5.49 2.67 -12.31
CA MET A 136 -5.77 3.19 -10.99
C MET A 136 -7.11 2.65 -10.51
N TRP A 137 -7.13 2.24 -9.26
CA TRP A 137 -8.31 1.76 -8.56
C TRP A 137 -8.41 2.49 -7.21
N GLY A 138 -9.60 2.97 -6.87
CA GLY A 138 -9.79 3.80 -5.68
C GLY A 138 -9.31 5.24 -5.88
N ARG A 139 -8.85 5.89 -4.81
CA ARG A 139 -8.41 7.28 -4.83
C ARG A 139 -7.38 7.56 -3.76
N HIS A 140 -6.55 8.57 -3.99
CA HIS A 140 -5.61 9.07 -3.00
C HIS A 140 -6.32 10.07 -2.08
N ASP A 141 -6.98 9.55 -1.04
CA ASP A 141 -7.74 10.33 -0.06
C ASP A 141 -7.68 9.63 1.32
N SER A 142 -7.88 10.40 2.38
CA SER A 142 -7.84 9.89 3.76
C SER A 142 -8.84 8.75 3.94
N HIS A 143 -8.40 7.70 4.62
CA HIS A 143 -9.13 6.48 4.91
C HIS A 143 -9.58 5.66 3.69
N THR A 144 -9.11 5.96 2.48
CA THR A 144 -9.46 5.20 1.27
C THR A 144 -8.26 4.48 0.68
N PRO A 145 -8.43 3.24 0.19
CA PRO A 145 -7.37 2.54 -0.50
C PRO A 145 -7.15 3.12 -1.90
N LEU A 146 -5.90 3.24 -2.28
CA LEU A 146 -5.43 3.46 -3.64
C LEU A 146 -4.65 2.23 -4.09
N VAL A 147 -4.99 1.71 -5.26
CA VAL A 147 -4.22 0.65 -5.93
C VAL A 147 -3.82 1.14 -7.31
N LEU A 148 -2.53 1.12 -7.59
CA LEU A 148 -1.94 1.44 -8.89
C LEU A 148 -1.31 0.17 -9.46
N ILE A 149 -1.51 -0.09 -10.76
CA ILE A 149 -0.99 -1.28 -11.43
C ILE A 149 -0.15 -0.84 -12.63
N ASP A 150 1.11 -1.26 -12.69
CA ASP A 150 1.94 -1.24 -13.90
C ASP A 150 1.51 -2.44 -14.77
N THR A 151 0.72 -2.17 -15.82
CA THR A 151 0.16 -3.23 -16.67
C THR A 151 1.19 -3.84 -17.62
N ASP A 152 2.33 -3.16 -17.84
CA ASP A 152 3.40 -3.69 -18.67
C ASP A 152 4.23 -4.71 -17.91
N LYS A 153 4.41 -4.50 -16.59
CA LYS A 153 5.30 -5.32 -15.76
C LYS A 153 4.58 -6.27 -14.81
N GLY A 154 3.27 -6.09 -14.59
CA GLY A 154 2.56 -6.85 -13.55
C GLY A 154 3.02 -6.46 -12.16
N VAL A 155 3.15 -5.17 -11.88
CA VAL A 155 3.52 -4.65 -10.55
C VAL A 155 2.33 -3.92 -9.96
N ILE A 156 2.06 -4.13 -8.68
CA ILE A 156 1.07 -3.38 -7.93
C ILE A 156 1.76 -2.45 -6.93
N TYR A 157 1.13 -1.31 -6.69
CA TYR A 157 1.42 -0.39 -5.61
C TYR A 157 0.10 -0.13 -4.86
N TYR A 158 0.04 -0.57 -3.61
CA TYR A 158 -1.06 -0.28 -2.70
C TYR A 158 -0.64 0.82 -1.75
N LEU A 159 -1.48 1.86 -1.64
CA LEU A 159 -1.32 2.94 -0.71
C LEU A 159 -2.62 3.13 0.09
N ARG A 160 -2.49 3.29 1.40
CA ARG A 160 -3.58 3.78 2.24
C ARG A 160 -2.99 4.62 3.36
N ALA A 161 -3.56 5.80 3.54
CA ALA A 161 -3.34 6.64 4.70
C ALA A 161 -4.65 6.69 5.50
N ASP A 162 -4.59 6.33 6.79
CA ASP A 162 -5.69 6.54 7.74
C ASP A 162 -5.35 7.70 8.67
#